data_AF-A0A4D6NJ71-F1
#
_entry.id   AF-A0A4D6NJ71-F1
#
_cell.length_a   1.000
_cell.length_b   1.000
_cell.length_c   1.000
_cell.angle_alpha   90.00
_cell.angle_beta   90.00
_cell.angle_gamma   90.00
#
_symmetry.space_group_name_H-M   'P 1'
#
loop_
_entity.id
_entity.type
_entity.pdbx_description
1 polymer ?
#
loop_
_entity_poly.entity_id
_entity_poly.type
_entity_poly.pdbx_seq_one_letter_code
_entity_poly.pdbx_strand_id
1 'polypeptide(L)'
;MAWRGQLSKNIKELRFLMCQSSSASASARAFVEKNYKELKTLNPKLPILIRECSGVEPQLWARYDLGVEKAIKLEGLSEAQISKALENLEILILIDHGINPWNPLISNAWRSKSGARRHQVRGLAPNDTVTMPNDVSEAAIYGN
;
A
#
# COMPACT_ATOMS: atom_id res chain seq x y z
N MET A 1 4.35 -20.09 8.59
CA MET A 1 3.48 -19.01 8.08
C MET A 1 4.04 -18.53 6.75
N ALA A 2 3.30 -18.68 5.65
CA ALA A 2 3.82 -18.45 4.29
C ALA A 2 4.06 -16.97 3.94
N TRP A 3 3.38 -16.03 4.63
CA TRP A 3 3.45 -14.59 4.36
C TRP A 3 4.85 -13.98 4.60
N ARG A 4 5.59 -14.50 5.60
CA ARG A 4 6.92 -13.98 5.94
C ARG A 4 7.91 -14.00 4.77
N GLY A 5 7.83 -14.99 3.88
CA GLY A 5 8.67 -15.06 2.68
C GLY A 5 8.18 -14.21 1.50
N GLN A 6 7.01 -13.59 1.61
CA GLN A 6 6.37 -12.82 0.55
C GLN A 6 6.56 -11.30 0.74
N LEU A 7 7.09 -10.85 1.88
CA LEU A 7 7.39 -9.45 2.18
C LEU A 7 8.22 -8.77 1.07
N SER A 8 9.24 -9.45 0.55
CA SER A 8 10.12 -8.93 -0.50
C SER A 8 9.45 -8.71 -1.87
N LYS A 9 8.23 -9.21 -2.09
CA LYS A 9 7.49 -9.00 -3.35
C LYS A 9 6.98 -7.57 -3.46
N ASN A 10 6.44 -7.05 -2.36
CA ASN A 10 5.65 -5.83 -2.32
C ASN A 10 6.37 -4.70 -1.56
N ILE A 11 7.13 -5.03 -0.52
CA ILE A 11 7.86 -4.07 0.30
C ILE A 11 9.27 -3.93 -0.26
N LYS A 12 9.71 -2.68 -0.45
CA LYS A 12 11.08 -2.36 -0.90
C LYS A 12 12.02 -2.10 0.27
N GLU A 13 11.49 -1.60 1.39
CA GLU A 13 12.27 -1.34 2.59
C GLU A 13 11.37 -1.42 3.82
N LEU A 14 11.85 -2.07 4.86
CA LEU A 14 11.18 -2.15 6.16
C LEU A 14 12.07 -1.46 7.20
N ARG A 15 11.53 -0.50 7.96
CA ARG A 15 12.27 0.19 9.03
C ARG A 15 11.56 0.04 10.36
N PHE A 16 12.31 -0.34 11.38
CA PHE A 16 11.88 -0.33 12.78
C PHE A 16 12.50 0.89 13.45
N LEU A 17 11.67 1.83 13.90
CA LEU A 17 12.08 2.87 14.84
C LEU A 17 11.66 2.45 16.23
N MET A 18 12.59 2.37 17.17
CA MET A 18 12.27 2.02 18.55
C MET A 18 13.28 2.60 19.54
N CYS A 19 12.88 2.71 20.80
CA CYS A 19 13.76 3.18 21.87
C CYS A 19 14.42 2.00 22.59
N GLN A 20 15.71 2.14 22.90
CA GLN A 20 16.51 1.08 23.51
C GLN A 20 16.15 0.83 24.99
N SER A 21 15.81 1.88 25.73
CA SER A 21 15.57 1.82 27.18
C SER A 21 14.11 1.99 27.59
N SER A 22 13.25 2.57 26.74
CA SER A 22 11.85 2.82 27.10
C SER A 22 11.05 1.52 27.25
N SER A 23 10.17 1.49 28.25
CA SER A 23 9.22 0.38 28.50
C SER A 23 8.21 0.23 27.36
N ALA A 24 7.78 1.33 26.75
CA ALA A 24 6.83 1.33 25.64
C ALA A 24 7.37 0.58 24.40
N SER A 25 8.69 0.55 24.22
CA SER A 25 9.36 -0.14 23.11
C SER A 25 9.80 -1.57 23.45
N ALA A 26 9.55 -2.08 24.66
CA ALA A 26 10.05 -3.38 25.10
C ALA A 26 9.51 -4.55 24.26
N SER A 27 8.22 -4.53 23.91
CA SER A 27 7.61 -5.56 23.06
C SER A 27 8.16 -5.54 21.63
N ALA A 28 8.40 -4.35 21.07
CA ALA A 28 9.00 -4.19 19.75
C ALA A 28 10.44 -4.70 19.71
N ARG A 29 11.24 -4.44 20.76
CA ARG A 29 12.61 -4.97 20.90
C ARG A 29 12.62 -6.49 20.93
N ALA A 30 11.80 -7.09 21.80
CA ALA A 30 11.71 -8.54 21.91
C ALA A 30 11.23 -9.20 20.60
N PHE A 31 10.30 -8.55 19.88
CA PHE A 31 9.86 -9.01 18.56
C PHE A 31 11.00 -9.03 17.54
N VAL A 32 11.80 -7.95 17.47
CA VAL A 32 12.93 -7.84 16.55
C VAL A 32 13.99 -8.90 16.88
N GLU A 33 14.39 -9.04 18.16
CA GLU A 33 15.39 -10.02 18.58
C GLU A 33 15.01 -11.47 18.19
N LYS A 34 13.74 -11.85 18.38
CA LYS A 34 13.26 -13.20 18.07
C LYS A 34 13.09 -13.46 16.57
N ASN A 35 12.52 -12.51 15.82
CA ASN A 35 12.05 -12.76 14.46
C ASN A 35 13.01 -12.27 13.36
N TYR A 36 13.96 -11.37 13.67
CA TYR A 36 14.80 -10.73 12.66
C TYR A 36 15.60 -11.72 11.81
N LYS A 37 16.19 -12.74 12.45
CA LYS A 37 16.97 -13.76 11.75
C LYS A 37 16.13 -14.55 10.75
N GLU A 38 14.91 -14.95 11.13
CA GLU A 38 13.98 -15.64 10.26
C GLU A 38 13.57 -14.75 9.07
N LEU A 39 13.14 -13.51 9.36
CA LEU A 39 12.72 -12.55 8.34
C LEU A 39 13.81 -12.25 7.31
N LYS A 40 15.07 -12.10 7.76
CA LYS A 40 16.21 -11.85 6.87
C LYS A 40 16.61 -13.08 6.05
N THR A 41 16.51 -14.27 6.64
CA THR A 41 16.81 -15.53 5.94
C THR A 41 15.79 -15.78 4.83
N LEU A 42 14.51 -15.52 5.10
CA LEU A 42 13.44 -15.68 4.10
C LEU A 42 13.48 -14.58 3.02
N ASN A 43 13.99 -13.38 3.35
CA ASN A 43 14.01 -12.23 2.45
C ASN A 43 15.42 -11.62 2.36
N PRO A 44 16.39 -12.27 1.71
CA PRO A 44 17.77 -11.79 1.67
C PRO A 44 17.91 -10.43 0.97
N LYS A 45 17.08 -10.20 -0.07
CA LYS A 45 17.07 -8.96 -0.86
C LYS A 45 16.36 -7.79 -0.19
N LEU A 46 15.55 -8.04 0.84
CA LEU A 46 14.80 -7.00 1.54
C LEU A 46 15.73 -6.28 2.53
N PRO A 47 15.91 -4.96 2.42
CA PRO A 47 16.54 -4.15 3.45
C PRO A 47 15.59 -4.03 4.65
N ILE A 48 16.00 -4.61 5.77
CA ILE A 48 15.35 -4.44 7.07
C ILE A 48 16.27 -3.57 7.90
N LEU A 49 15.85 -2.33 8.17
CA LEU A 49 16.62 -1.32 8.89
C LEU A 49 16.10 -1.23 10.33
N ILE A 50 16.99 -1.35 11.31
CA ILE A 50 16.67 -1.13 12.71
C ILE A 50 17.31 0.19 13.12
N ARG A 51 16.49 1.15 13.54
CA ARG A 51 16.88 2.49 13.97
C ARG A 51 16.50 2.65 15.44
N GLU A 52 17.51 2.61 16.28
CA GLU A 52 17.35 2.84 17.71
C GLU A 52 17.47 4.34 17.98
N CYS A 53 16.45 4.94 18.61
CA CYS A 53 16.40 6.36 18.93
C CYS A 53 15.85 6.57 20.34
N SER A 54 16.49 7.42 21.13
CA SER A 54 16.04 7.72 22.50
C SER A 54 14.82 8.65 22.49
N GLY A 55 13.82 8.34 23.31
CA GLY A 55 12.63 9.19 23.50
C GLY A 55 11.62 9.17 22.35
N VAL A 56 11.70 8.20 21.43
CA VAL A 56 10.78 8.07 20.29
C VAL A 56 9.77 6.96 20.54
N GLU A 57 8.52 7.17 20.13
CA GLU A 57 7.49 6.14 20.09
C GLU A 57 7.90 5.01 19.14
N PRO A 58 7.72 3.73 19.51
CA PRO A 58 8.07 2.63 18.63
C PRO A 58 7.15 2.63 17.40
N GLN A 59 7.75 2.62 16.21
CA GLN A 59 7.05 2.69 14.93
C GLN A 59 7.64 1.70 13.92
N LEU A 60 6.75 1.14 13.12
CA LEU A 60 7.08 0.30 11.97
C LEU A 60 6.78 1.06 10.69
N TRP A 61 7.79 1.20 9.84
CA TRP A 61 7.68 1.86 8.54
C TRP A 61 7.88 0.84 7.43
N ALA A 62 6.97 0.82 6.46
CA ALA A 62 7.12 0.06 5.24
C ALA A 62 7.08 1.01 4.05
N ARG A 63 8.11 0.91 3.20
CA ARG A 63 8.17 1.62 1.92
C ARG A 63 7.85 0.66 0.79
N TYR A 64 7.00 1.11 -0.10
CA TYR A 64 6.50 0.36 -1.24
C TYR A 64 6.99 0.94 -2.55
N ASP A 65 6.57 0.31 -3.65
CA ASP A 65 6.82 0.87 -4.99
C ASP A 65 6.11 2.22 -5.16
N LEU A 66 6.58 3.05 -6.10
CA LEU A 66 6.08 4.39 -6.37
C LEU A 66 6.25 5.41 -5.22
N GLY A 67 7.11 5.09 -4.24
CA GLY A 67 7.46 6.01 -3.16
C GLY A 67 6.40 6.14 -2.06
N VAL A 68 5.41 5.25 -2.03
CA VAL A 68 4.40 5.22 -0.95
C VAL A 68 5.03 4.66 0.32
N GLU A 69 4.87 5.36 1.44
CA GLU A 69 5.30 4.91 2.76
C GLU A 69 4.10 4.81 3.70
N LYS A 70 4.05 3.76 4.51
CA LYS A 70 3.07 3.61 5.60
C LYS A 70 3.81 3.41 6.91
N ALA A 71 3.32 4.09 7.95
CA ALA A 71 3.83 4.00 9.31
C ALA A 71 2.74 3.46 10.23
N ILE A 72 3.12 2.54 11.12
CA ILE A 72 2.24 1.98 12.17
C ILE A 72 2.91 2.22 13.51
N LYS A 73 2.15 2.79 14.45
CA LYS A 73 2.57 2.91 15.85
C LYS A 73 2.50 1.54 16.53
N LEU A 74 3.57 1.16 17.22
CA LEU A 74 3.70 -0.12 17.93
C LEU A 74 3.52 0.01 19.44
N GLU A 75 3.19 1.21 19.92
CA GLU A 75 3.03 1.48 21.34
C GLU A 75 1.88 0.63 21.93
N GLY A 76 2.16 -0.03 23.06
CA GLY A 76 1.18 -0.87 23.76
C GLY A 76 0.78 -2.16 23.03
N LEU A 77 1.38 -2.46 21.87
CA LEU A 77 1.10 -3.68 21.13
C LEU A 77 1.91 -4.86 21.69
N SER A 78 1.27 -6.02 21.78
CA SER A 78 1.92 -7.30 22.06
C SER A 78 2.67 -7.84 20.83
N GLU A 79 3.63 -8.76 21.03
CA GLU A 79 4.38 -9.40 19.94
C GLU A 79 3.47 -10.01 18.86
N ALA A 80 2.36 -10.63 19.28
CA ALA A 80 1.37 -11.21 18.38
C ALA A 80 0.68 -10.15 17.52
N GLN A 81 0.28 -9.02 18.12
CA GLN A 81 -0.31 -7.90 17.39
C GLN A 81 0.69 -7.25 16.43
N ILE A 82 1.97 -7.15 16.81
CA ILE A 82 3.03 -6.64 15.93
C ILE A 82 3.18 -7.55 14.70
N SER A 83 3.16 -8.88 14.90
CA SER A 83 3.20 -9.82 13.78
C SER A 83 2.02 -9.65 12.80
N LYS A 84 0.82 -9.43 13.35
CA LYS A 84 -0.40 -9.20 12.57
C LYS A 84 -0.38 -7.84 11.87
N ALA A 85 0.20 -6.82 12.49
CA ALA A 85 0.40 -5.51 11.88
C ALA A 85 1.36 -5.61 10.69
N LEU A 86 2.43 -6.40 10.79
CA LEU A 86 3.36 -6.64 9.70
C LEU A 86 2.69 -7.42 8.54
N GLU A 87 1.87 -8.42 8.84
CA GLU A 87 1.07 -9.13 7.85
C GLU A 87 0.07 -8.19 7.14
N ASN A 88 -0.60 -7.33 7.90
CA ASN A 88 -1.51 -6.33 7.34
C ASN A 88 -0.79 -5.36 6.38
N LEU A 89 0.44 -4.93 6.69
CA LEU A 89 1.24 -4.09 5.80
C LEU A 89 1.56 -4.76 4.46
N GLU A 90 1.69 -6.09 4.45
CA GLU A 90 1.88 -6.84 3.21
C GLU A 90 0.62 -6.82 2.34
N ILE A 91 -0.56 -6.97 2.97
CA ILE A 91 -1.86 -7.08 2.30
C ILE A 91 -2.40 -5.69 1.89
N LEU A 92 -2.09 -4.63 2.64
CA LEU A 92 -2.71 -3.31 2.46
C LEU A 92 -2.52 -2.72 1.05
N ILE A 93 -1.40 -3.03 0.39
CA ILE A 93 -1.18 -2.66 -1.03
C ILE A 93 -2.28 -3.21 -1.92
N LEU A 94 -2.72 -4.46 -1.70
CA LEU A 94 -3.71 -5.10 -2.57
C LEU A 94 -5.03 -4.32 -2.56
N ILE A 95 -5.40 -3.77 -1.40
CA ILE A 95 -6.65 -3.02 -1.23
C ILE A 95 -6.55 -1.61 -1.83
N ASP A 96 -5.44 -0.89 -1.64
CA ASP A 96 -5.23 0.47 -2.20
C ASP A 96 -5.15 0.45 -3.75
N HIS A 97 -4.73 -0.66 -4.36
CA HIS A 97 -4.75 -0.87 -5.82
C HIS A 97 -6.04 -1.51 -6.36
N GLY A 98 -7.07 -1.71 -5.53
CA GLY A 98 -8.36 -2.27 -5.96
C GLY A 98 -8.33 -3.77 -6.28
N ILE A 99 -7.30 -4.49 -5.85
CA ILE A 99 -7.14 -5.94 -6.00
C ILE A 99 -7.61 -6.59 -4.69
N ASN A 100 -8.88 -7.02 -4.61
CA ASN A 100 -9.36 -7.76 -3.46
C ASN A 100 -8.78 -9.20 -3.49
N PRO A 101 -7.94 -9.62 -2.51
CA PRO A 101 -7.38 -10.97 -2.48
C PRO A 101 -8.43 -12.07 -2.28
N TRP A 102 -9.64 -11.73 -1.84
CA TRP A 102 -10.74 -12.65 -1.59
C TRP A 102 -11.77 -12.72 -2.73
N ASN A 103 -11.60 -11.95 -3.81
CA ASN A 103 -12.47 -12.00 -4.99
C ASN A 103 -11.69 -11.81 -6.31
N PRO A 104 -11.29 -12.91 -6.99
CA PRO A 104 -10.39 -12.86 -8.15
C PRO A 104 -11.02 -12.25 -9.43
N LEU A 105 -12.34 -12.12 -9.52
CA LEU A 105 -13.03 -11.65 -10.73
C LEU A 105 -12.85 -10.15 -11.02
N ILE A 106 -12.44 -9.35 -10.03
CA ILE A 106 -12.25 -7.89 -10.18
C ILE A 106 -10.81 -7.56 -10.63
N SER A 107 -9.86 -8.48 -10.42
CA SER A 107 -8.42 -8.28 -10.66
C SER A 107 -8.05 -8.05 -12.15
N ASN A 108 -8.78 -8.67 -13.07
CA ASN A 108 -8.52 -8.57 -14.52
C ASN A 108 -9.00 -7.23 -15.13
N ALA A 109 -9.94 -6.54 -14.48
CA ALA A 109 -10.48 -5.28 -14.97
C ALA A 109 -9.47 -4.12 -14.89
N TRP A 110 -8.57 -4.15 -13.90
CA TRP A 110 -7.57 -3.10 -13.69
C TRP A 110 -6.34 -3.25 -14.60
N ARG A 111 -5.91 -4.49 -14.88
CA ARG A 111 -4.82 -4.80 -15.82
C ARG A 111 -5.17 -4.39 -17.27
N SER A 112 -6.45 -4.42 -17.63
CA SER A 112 -6.94 -3.92 -18.93
C SER A 112 -6.92 -2.38 -19.04
N LYS A 113 -7.24 -1.65 -17.97
CA LYS A 113 -7.32 -0.17 -17.99
C LYS A 113 -5.96 0.53 -17.87
N SER A 114 -4.93 -0.11 -17.32
CA SER A 114 -3.59 0.47 -17.13
C SER A 114 -2.71 0.42 -18.40
N GLY A 115 -3.12 -0.30 -19.45
CA GLY A 115 -2.41 -0.38 -20.73
C GLY A 115 -2.81 0.64 -21.80
N ALA A 116 -3.91 1.39 -21.62
CA ALA A 116 -4.53 2.17 -22.70
C ALA A 116 -4.33 3.71 -22.63
N ARG A 117 -3.35 4.21 -21.86
CA ARG A 117 -3.01 5.65 -21.85
C ARG A 117 -1.52 5.88 -22.11
N ARG A 118 -1.08 5.52 -23.31
CA ARG A 118 0.10 6.13 -23.95
C ARG A 118 -0.21 6.27 -25.44
N HIS A 119 -0.05 7.50 -25.95
CA HIS A 119 -0.32 7.98 -27.30
C HIS A 119 -1.79 8.19 -27.70
N GLN A 120 -2.25 9.45 -27.60
CA GLN A 120 -2.59 10.26 -28.78
C GLN A 120 -2.77 11.73 -28.38
N VAL A 121 -1.67 12.47 -28.32
CA VAL A 121 -1.72 13.93 -28.49
C VAL A 121 -1.71 14.14 -30.01
N ARG A 122 -2.89 14.19 -30.64
CA ARG A 122 -3.03 14.75 -31.99
C ARG A 122 -3.49 16.19 -31.82
N GLY A 123 -2.65 17.11 -32.29
CA GLY A 123 -2.93 18.55 -32.28
C GLY A 123 -4.24 18.88 -32.99
N LEU A 124 -4.99 19.79 -32.38
CA LEU A 124 -6.09 20.50 -33.02
C LEU A 124 -5.49 21.59 -33.91
N ALA A 125 -5.67 21.46 -35.22
CA ALA A 125 -5.52 22.58 -36.14
C ALA A 125 -6.73 23.53 -36.00
N PRO A 126 -6.55 24.84 -36.20
CA PRO A 126 -7.62 25.84 -36.06
C PRO A 126 -8.48 25.86 -37.32
N ASN A 127 -9.78 26.14 -37.13
CA ASN A 127 -10.86 26.19 -38.13
C ASN A 127 -11.52 24.82 -38.38
N ASP A 128 -12.67 24.58 -37.75
CA ASP A 128 -13.95 24.70 -38.44
C ASP A 128 -15.12 24.51 -37.46
N THR A 129 -16.18 25.26 -37.75
CA THR A 129 -17.36 25.62 -36.98
C THR A 129 -18.15 24.47 -36.33
N VAL A 130 -18.42 24.58 -35.02
CA VAL A 130 -19.53 23.87 -34.36
C VAL A 130 -20.66 24.86 -34.16
N THR A 131 -21.67 24.77 -35.03
CA THR A 131 -22.99 25.36 -34.86
C THR A 131 -23.64 24.83 -33.57
N MET A 132 -24.06 25.73 -32.68
CA MET A 132 -24.95 25.38 -31.57
C MET A 132 -26.40 25.52 -32.04
N PRO A 133 -27.26 24.52 -31.83
CA PRO A 133 -28.68 24.76 -31.69
C PRO A 133 -28.98 24.91 -30.19
N ASN A 134 -29.28 26.14 -29.79
CA ASN A 134 -30.29 26.38 -28.77
C ASN A 134 -31.61 25.80 -29.30
N ASP A 135 -32.38 25.08 -28.47
CA ASP A 135 -33.79 25.40 -28.29
C ASP A 135 -34.46 24.53 -27.21
N VAL A 136 -35.00 25.27 -26.26
CA VAL A 136 -36.19 25.10 -25.43
C VAL A 136 -37.17 23.97 -25.79
N SER A 137 -37.52 23.19 -24.74
CA SER A 137 -38.86 22.67 -24.41
C SER A 137 -39.75 22.05 -25.49
N GLU A 138 -39.98 20.73 -25.44
CA GLU A 138 -41.32 20.15 -25.64
C GLU A 138 -41.47 18.69 -25.16
N ALA A 139 -42.31 18.53 -24.13
CA ALA A 139 -43.41 17.55 -23.98
C ALA A 139 -43.21 16.01 -23.92
N ALA A 140 -44.17 15.41 -23.19
CA ALA A 140 -44.55 14.00 -22.96
C ALA A 140 -43.70 13.25 -21.90
N ILE A 141 -44.17 12.94 -20.67
CA ILE A 141 -45.48 12.47 -20.16
C ILE A 141 -46.10 11.37 -21.06
N TYR A 142 -45.81 10.10 -20.75
CA TYR A 142 -46.75 8.96 -20.53
C TYR A 142 -46.08 7.58 -20.78
N GLY A 143 -46.29 6.65 -19.83
CA GLY A 143 -46.29 5.17 -19.97
C GLY A 143 -44.90 4.48 -19.94
N ASN A 144 -44.60 3.49 -19.10
CA ASN A 144 -45.40 2.54 -18.30
C ASN A 144 -44.93 2.52 -16.84
#